data_AF-A0A6P1IEE3-F1
#
_entry.id   AF-A0A6P1IEE3-F1
#
_cell.length_a   1.000
_cell.length_b   1.000
_cell.length_c   1.000
_cell.angle_alpha   90.00
_cell.angle_beta   90.00
_cell.angle_gamma   90.00
#
_symmetry.space_group_name_H-M   'P 1'
#
loop_
_entity.id
_entity.type
_entity.pdbx_description
1 polymer ?
#
loop_
_entity_poly.entity_id
_entity_poly.type
_entity_poly.pdbx_seq_one_letter_code
_entity_poly.pdbx_strand_id
1 'polypeptide(L)'
;MSLRSSISLSALFSALVLSATAATAQVRITEVAPWSSGNSVVAADWFELTNFGNAAVDIAGWKVDDNSNAFGSALALSGVSSIGAGQSVIFVDGSAATASNFLSNWFGSPSYAGVVVGTYSGSGIGLGTGGDAVNIFNAAGVLQARVDFGVSDAASPYQTFDNSAGLNNVLLGTLSTAGTNGAFVVASGLEIGSPSLVPEPETYAMLLAGLGLMGAAVRRRQA
;
A
#
# COMPACT_ATOMS: atom_id res chain seq x y z
N MET A 1 48.96 19.81 55.35
CA MET A 1 47.60 19.60 54.80
C MET A 1 47.76 19.57 53.28
N SER A 2 47.84 18.41 52.62
CA SER A 2 46.73 17.50 52.24
C SER A 2 45.68 18.26 51.39
N LEU A 3 45.29 17.90 50.14
CA LEU A 3 45.20 16.64 49.40
C LEU A 3 45.33 16.89 47.87
N ARG A 4 45.63 15.83 47.11
CA ARG A 4 45.50 15.68 45.65
C ARG A 4 44.02 15.70 45.23
N SER A 5 43.68 16.11 44.00
CA SER A 5 42.70 15.37 43.18
C SER A 5 42.62 15.81 41.73
N SER A 6 42.66 14.80 40.88
CA SER A 6 42.54 14.75 39.43
C SER A 6 41.15 15.16 38.97
N ILE A 7 41.04 15.96 37.90
CA ILE A 7 39.75 16.12 37.19
C ILE A 7 39.63 14.95 36.22
N SER A 8 38.73 14.03 36.57
CA SER A 8 38.38 12.84 35.82
C SER A 8 37.79 13.16 34.45
N LEU A 9 38.25 12.38 33.46
CA LEU A 9 37.65 12.22 32.15
C LEU A 9 36.28 11.53 32.35
N SER A 10 35.18 12.28 32.34
CA SER A 10 33.83 11.72 32.47
C SER A 10 33.03 11.95 31.20
N ALA A 11 32.74 10.81 30.55
CA ALA A 11 31.97 10.66 29.33
C ALA A 11 30.61 11.36 29.38
N LEU A 12 30.31 12.19 28.38
CA LEU A 12 28.93 12.49 28.04
C LEU A 12 28.46 11.48 26.99
N PHE A 13 27.85 10.42 27.48
CA PHE A 13 26.99 9.52 26.71
C PHE A 13 25.91 10.38 26.03
N SER A 14 25.94 10.47 24.70
CA SER A 14 24.78 10.93 23.95
C SER A 14 23.68 9.88 24.11
N ALA A 15 22.69 10.17 24.95
CA ALA A 15 21.48 9.38 25.02
C ALA A 15 20.74 9.52 23.69
N LEU A 16 20.92 8.53 22.81
CA LEU A 16 20.02 8.31 21.68
C LEU A 16 18.67 7.93 22.28
N VAL A 17 17.81 8.93 22.45
CA VAL A 17 16.41 8.71 22.80
C VAL A 17 15.80 8.01 21.59
N LEU A 18 15.74 6.68 21.63
CA LEU A 18 14.81 5.93 20.80
C LEU A 18 13.42 6.33 21.30
N SER A 19 12.87 7.39 20.72
CA SER A 19 11.45 7.64 20.78
C SER A 19 10.79 6.43 20.11
N ALA A 20 10.33 5.48 20.92
CA ALA A 20 9.34 4.51 20.50
C ALA A 20 8.04 5.28 20.28
N THR A 21 7.98 6.03 19.17
CA THR A 21 6.71 6.42 18.60
C THR A 21 5.96 5.12 18.40
N ALA A 22 4.79 4.98 19.02
CA ALA A 22 3.86 3.91 18.67
C ALA A 22 3.81 3.87 17.14
N ALA A 23 4.34 2.79 16.56
CA ALA A 23 4.37 2.61 15.14
C ALA A 23 2.91 2.57 14.72
N THR A 24 2.38 3.71 14.25
CA THR A 24 1.20 3.70 13.40
C THR A 24 1.55 2.64 12.36
N ALA A 25 0.77 1.56 12.25
CA ALA A 25 1.17 0.43 11.42
C ALA A 25 1.61 0.99 10.06
N GLN A 26 2.85 0.77 9.65
CA GLN A 26 3.40 1.46 8.49
C GLN A 26 2.71 0.98 7.20
N VAL A 27 2.09 -0.20 7.26
CA VAL A 27 1.29 -0.79 6.20
C VAL A 27 -0.14 -0.24 6.24
N ARG A 28 -0.62 0.26 5.11
CA ARG A 28 -1.99 0.77 4.90
C ARG A 28 -2.62 0.11 3.69
N ILE A 29 -3.95 0.03 3.70
CA ILE A 29 -4.74 -0.36 2.54
C ILE A 29 -4.86 0.87 1.64
N THR A 30 -4.27 0.86 0.46
CA THR A 30 -4.19 2.03 -0.43
C THR A 30 -5.15 1.99 -1.60
N GLU A 31 -5.67 0.82 -1.92
CA GLU A 31 -6.61 0.66 -3.02
C GLU A 31 -7.50 -0.56 -2.79
N VAL A 32 -8.77 -0.48 -3.20
CA VAL A 32 -9.73 -1.60 -3.08
C VAL A 32 -10.61 -1.66 -4.34
N ALA A 33 -10.82 -2.87 -4.86
CA ALA A 33 -11.62 -3.12 -6.06
C ALA A 33 -12.61 -4.30 -5.87
N PRO A 34 -13.70 -4.07 -5.12
CA PRO A 34 -14.70 -5.12 -4.80
C PRO A 34 -15.61 -5.50 -5.99
N TRP A 35 -15.62 -4.72 -7.07
CA TRP A 35 -16.39 -5.05 -8.29
C TRP A 35 -15.63 -6.01 -9.22
N SER A 36 -14.33 -6.19 -9.01
CA SER A 36 -13.46 -6.92 -9.92
C SER A 36 -13.81 -8.41 -10.02
N SER A 37 -14.37 -9.02 -8.97
CA SER A 37 -14.88 -10.39 -9.00
C SER A 37 -16.03 -10.61 -9.99
N GLY A 38 -16.90 -9.62 -10.19
CA GLY A 38 -18.07 -9.72 -11.07
C GLY A 38 -17.93 -9.01 -12.41
N ASN A 39 -17.08 -7.98 -12.49
CA ASN A 39 -17.06 -7.04 -13.60
C ASN A 39 -15.70 -6.89 -14.31
N SER A 40 -14.66 -7.61 -13.85
CA SER A 40 -13.34 -7.63 -14.48
C SER A 40 -13.01 -9.00 -15.09
N VAL A 41 -12.12 -9.02 -16.08
CA VAL A 41 -11.46 -10.25 -16.56
C VAL A 41 -10.54 -10.88 -15.51
N VAL A 42 -10.17 -10.13 -14.47
CA VAL A 42 -9.45 -10.66 -13.31
C VAL A 42 -10.30 -11.70 -12.57
N ALA A 43 -11.63 -11.52 -12.55
CA ALA A 43 -12.60 -12.41 -11.91
C ALA A 43 -12.31 -12.67 -10.41
N ALA A 44 -11.76 -11.67 -9.74
CA ALA A 44 -11.50 -11.69 -8.30
C ALA A 44 -11.53 -10.29 -7.70
N ASP A 45 -11.96 -10.19 -6.45
CA ASP A 45 -11.75 -9.00 -5.64
C ASP A 45 -10.27 -8.83 -5.34
N TRP A 46 -9.84 -7.58 -5.18
CA TRP A 46 -8.47 -7.30 -4.79
C TRP A 46 -8.34 -6.01 -4.00
N PHE A 47 -7.24 -5.92 -3.26
CA PHE A 47 -6.83 -4.72 -2.55
C PHE A 47 -5.31 -4.57 -2.60
N GLU A 48 -4.84 -3.36 -2.34
CA GLU A 48 -3.42 -3.05 -2.24
C GLU A 48 -3.01 -2.72 -0.81
N LEU A 49 -1.83 -3.19 -0.41
CA LEU A 49 -1.14 -2.74 0.79
C LEU A 49 0.14 -1.98 0.43
N THR A 50 0.33 -0.81 1.02
CA THR A 50 1.57 -0.02 0.91
C THR A 50 2.22 0.14 2.27
N ASN A 51 3.53 -0.07 2.33
CA ASN A 51 4.35 0.27 3.48
C ASN A 51 4.90 1.71 3.39
N PHE A 52 4.28 2.64 4.11
CA PHE A 52 4.72 4.03 4.24
C PHE A 52 5.90 4.21 5.22
N GLY A 53 6.44 3.11 5.74
CA GLY A 53 7.59 3.09 6.62
C GLY A 53 8.92 3.24 5.89
N ASN A 54 9.99 3.41 6.67
CA ASN A 54 11.36 3.51 6.18
C ASN A 54 12.14 2.19 6.30
N ALA A 55 11.48 1.09 6.66
CA ALA A 55 12.07 -0.23 6.77
C ALA A 55 11.08 -1.29 6.25
N ALA A 56 11.62 -2.44 5.85
CA ALA A 56 10.78 -3.56 5.44
C ALA A 56 9.94 -4.09 6.61
N VAL A 57 8.69 -4.40 6.35
CA VAL A 57 7.76 -5.01 7.32
C VAL A 57 7.59 -6.48 6.96
N ASP A 58 7.80 -7.37 7.92
CA ASP A 58 7.47 -8.79 7.80
C ASP A 58 5.95 -8.97 7.98
N ILE A 59 5.33 -9.56 6.96
CA ILE A 59 3.90 -9.83 6.91
C ILE A 59 3.58 -11.33 6.90
N ALA A 60 4.57 -12.18 7.22
CA ALA A 60 4.34 -13.62 7.32
C ALA A 60 3.21 -13.94 8.32
N GLY A 61 2.25 -14.74 7.87
CA GLY A 61 1.09 -15.13 8.67
C GLY A 61 0.05 -14.02 8.88
N TRP A 62 0.18 -12.86 8.24
CA TRP A 62 -0.89 -11.86 8.22
C TRP A 62 -2.13 -12.39 7.50
N LYS A 63 -3.29 -11.84 7.86
CA LYS A 63 -4.59 -12.30 7.38
C LYS A 63 -5.47 -11.11 6.98
N VAL A 64 -6.40 -11.35 6.07
CA VAL A 64 -7.44 -10.39 5.65
C VAL A 64 -8.82 -10.89 6.02
N ASP A 65 -9.72 -9.97 6.35
CA ASP A 65 -11.14 -10.23 6.56
C ASP A 65 -11.99 -9.08 6.01
N ASP A 66 -13.28 -9.34 5.80
CA ASP A 66 -14.26 -8.34 5.36
C ASP A 66 -14.87 -7.60 6.55
N ASN A 67 -16.05 -6.97 6.40
CA ASN A 67 -16.75 -6.26 7.47
C ASN A 67 -17.01 -7.07 8.75
N SER A 68 -16.96 -8.39 8.71
CA SER A 68 -17.11 -9.22 9.91
C SER A 68 -15.99 -8.97 10.93
N ASN A 69 -14.82 -8.50 10.46
CA ASN A 69 -13.69 -8.03 11.28
C ASN A 69 -13.31 -9.03 12.39
N ALA A 70 -13.26 -10.30 12.02
CA ALA A 70 -13.07 -11.46 12.87
C ALA A 70 -11.82 -12.25 12.44
N PHE A 71 -10.73 -12.10 13.19
CA PHE A 71 -9.48 -12.84 12.96
C PHE A 71 -9.65 -14.37 12.84
N GLY A 72 -10.66 -14.92 13.52
CA GLY A 72 -10.99 -16.36 13.49
C GLY A 72 -11.46 -16.86 12.13
N SER A 73 -12.17 -16.03 11.35
CA SER A 73 -12.62 -16.33 9.98
C SER A 73 -11.72 -15.73 8.90
N ALA A 74 -10.85 -14.79 9.25
CA ALA A 74 -9.91 -14.16 8.33
C ALA A 74 -9.11 -15.20 7.52
N LEU A 75 -8.72 -14.84 6.30
CA LEU A 75 -7.95 -15.68 5.38
C LEU A 75 -6.48 -15.26 5.34
N ALA A 76 -5.58 -16.23 5.20
CA ALA A 76 -4.14 -15.97 5.18
C ALA A 76 -3.70 -15.27 3.88
N LEU A 77 -2.84 -14.25 4.04
CA LEU A 77 -2.11 -13.65 2.93
C LEU A 77 -0.97 -14.58 2.51
N SER A 78 -0.91 -14.88 1.22
CA SER A 78 -0.01 -15.87 0.63
C SER A 78 0.79 -15.28 -0.53
N GLY A 79 1.98 -15.84 -0.80
CA GLY A 79 2.85 -15.40 -1.90
C GLY A 79 3.74 -14.19 -1.61
N VAL A 80 3.50 -13.47 -0.50
CA VAL A 80 4.30 -12.31 -0.06
C VAL A 80 4.54 -12.41 1.44
N SER A 81 5.81 -12.36 1.86
CA SER A 81 6.21 -12.43 3.28
C SER A 81 6.76 -11.11 3.81
N SER A 82 7.09 -10.15 2.95
CA SER A 82 7.60 -8.85 3.37
C SER A 82 7.20 -7.77 2.39
N ILE A 83 6.96 -6.57 2.91
CA ILE A 83 6.75 -5.35 2.13
C ILE A 83 7.91 -4.40 2.44
N GLY A 84 8.74 -4.09 1.45
CA GLY A 84 9.84 -3.13 1.55
C GLY A 84 9.35 -1.72 1.90
N ALA A 85 10.26 -0.84 2.32
CA ALA A 85 9.94 0.57 2.53
C ALA A 85 9.46 1.22 1.22
N GLY A 86 8.34 1.95 1.25
CA GLY A 86 7.69 2.56 0.07
C GLY A 86 7.00 1.57 -0.87
N GLN A 87 7.16 0.26 -0.67
CA GLN A 87 6.63 -0.75 -1.58
C GLN A 87 5.11 -0.91 -1.42
N SER A 88 4.41 -1.03 -2.55
CA SER A 88 3.07 -1.60 -2.64
C SER A 88 3.08 -3.07 -3.04
N VAL A 89 2.13 -3.83 -2.51
CA VAL A 89 1.85 -5.21 -2.89
C VAL A 89 0.33 -5.39 -3.05
N ILE A 90 -0.09 -6.11 -4.08
CA ILE A 90 -1.51 -6.42 -4.32
C ILE A 90 -1.83 -7.79 -3.75
N PHE A 91 -3.04 -7.95 -3.22
CA PHE A 91 -3.60 -9.24 -2.88
C PHE A 91 -4.91 -9.45 -3.63
N VAL A 92 -5.00 -10.56 -4.34
CA VAL A 92 -6.20 -10.96 -5.10
C VAL A 92 -6.87 -12.18 -4.44
N ASP A 93 -8.19 -12.24 -4.48
CA ASP A 93 -8.92 -13.44 -4.06
C ASP A 93 -8.72 -14.58 -5.08
N GLY A 94 -8.01 -15.62 -4.68
CA GLY A 94 -7.86 -16.83 -5.47
C GLY A 94 -6.43 -17.35 -5.51
N SER A 95 -5.96 -17.62 -6.72
CA SER A 95 -4.74 -18.42 -6.96
C SER A 95 -3.65 -17.63 -7.68
N ALA A 96 -2.46 -18.24 -7.83
CA ALA A 96 -1.40 -17.67 -8.66
C ALA A 96 -1.84 -17.41 -10.12
N ALA A 97 -2.82 -18.17 -10.63
CA ALA A 97 -3.41 -17.91 -11.94
C ALA A 97 -4.24 -16.60 -11.94
N THR A 98 -4.99 -16.34 -10.86
CA THR A 98 -5.69 -15.08 -10.65
C THR A 98 -4.72 -13.90 -10.58
N ALA A 99 -3.61 -14.06 -9.87
CA ALA A 99 -2.55 -13.04 -9.81
C ALA A 99 -1.95 -12.76 -11.21
N SER A 100 -1.75 -13.79 -12.03
CA SER A 100 -1.33 -13.64 -13.43
C SER A 100 -2.38 -12.93 -14.30
N ASN A 101 -3.68 -13.17 -14.07
CA ASN A 101 -4.75 -12.47 -14.76
C ASN A 101 -4.80 -11.00 -14.39
N PHE A 102 -4.63 -10.69 -13.09
CA PHE A 102 -4.48 -9.33 -12.60
C PHE A 102 -3.35 -8.60 -13.32
N LEU A 103 -2.16 -9.20 -13.36
CA LEU A 103 -1.00 -8.61 -14.04
C LEU A 103 -1.27 -8.40 -15.54
N SER A 104 -1.92 -9.36 -16.19
CA SER A 104 -2.25 -9.27 -17.61
C SER A 104 -3.26 -8.15 -17.89
N ASN A 105 -4.26 -7.97 -17.03
CA ASN A 105 -5.28 -6.93 -17.19
C ASN A 105 -4.71 -5.53 -16.95
N TRP A 106 -4.00 -5.33 -15.84
CA TRP A 106 -3.53 -4.02 -15.42
C TRP A 106 -2.22 -3.60 -16.10
N PHE A 107 -1.36 -4.56 -16.47
CA PHE A 107 -0.02 -4.27 -16.99
C PHE A 107 0.29 -4.94 -18.34
N GLY A 108 -0.68 -5.63 -18.95
CA GLY A 108 -0.55 -6.20 -20.30
C GLY A 108 0.33 -7.46 -20.40
N SER A 109 0.77 -8.02 -19.28
CA SER A 109 1.64 -9.20 -19.22
C SER A 109 1.37 -10.02 -17.95
N PRO A 110 1.47 -11.37 -17.98
CA PRO A 110 1.29 -12.21 -16.79
C PRO A 110 2.39 -12.03 -15.74
N SER A 111 3.46 -11.30 -16.07
CA SER A 111 4.49 -10.85 -15.14
C SER A 111 4.89 -9.41 -15.47
N TYR A 112 5.11 -8.60 -14.45
CA TYR A 112 5.55 -7.21 -14.62
C TYR A 112 6.60 -6.86 -13.57
N ALA A 113 7.75 -6.38 -14.01
CA ALA A 113 8.86 -6.07 -13.11
C ALA A 113 8.46 -4.94 -12.14
N GLY A 114 8.70 -5.14 -10.85
CA GLY A 114 8.39 -4.15 -9.81
C GLY A 114 6.96 -4.24 -9.26
N VAL A 115 6.07 -5.03 -9.86
CA VAL A 115 4.71 -5.29 -9.33
C VAL A 115 4.71 -6.63 -8.62
N VAL A 116 4.30 -6.64 -7.36
CA VAL A 116 4.22 -7.86 -6.55
C VAL A 116 2.77 -8.15 -6.21
N VAL A 117 2.32 -9.36 -6.53
CA VAL A 117 0.95 -9.82 -6.32
C VAL A 117 0.96 -11.11 -5.51
N GLY A 118 0.39 -11.04 -4.31
CA GLY A 118 0.04 -12.18 -3.49
C GLY A 118 -1.43 -12.57 -3.66
N THR A 119 -1.86 -13.55 -2.86
CA THR A 119 -3.25 -14.01 -2.88
C THR A 119 -3.79 -14.22 -1.47
N TYR A 120 -5.10 -14.26 -1.36
CA TYR A 120 -5.84 -14.89 -0.26
C TYR A 120 -6.88 -15.82 -0.89
N SER A 121 -7.27 -16.90 -0.21
CA SER A 121 -8.26 -17.84 -0.79
C SER A 121 -8.93 -18.64 0.31
N GLY A 122 -10.23 -18.92 0.15
CA GLY A 122 -11.00 -19.65 1.14
C GLY A 122 -12.47 -19.22 1.09
N SER A 123 -13.22 -19.58 2.12
CA SER A 123 -14.59 -19.12 2.33
C SER A 123 -14.66 -18.22 3.57
N GLY A 124 -15.71 -17.43 3.68
CA GLY A 124 -15.96 -16.57 4.85
C GLY A 124 -15.49 -15.12 4.70
N ILE A 125 -14.94 -14.76 3.54
CA ILE A 125 -14.73 -13.37 3.12
C ILE A 125 -15.43 -13.15 1.76
N GLY A 126 -15.91 -11.95 1.51
CA GLY A 126 -16.19 -11.43 0.16
C GLY A 126 -16.30 -9.91 0.20
N LEU A 127 -15.72 -9.19 -0.76
CA LEU A 127 -15.75 -7.72 -0.75
C LEU A 127 -17.00 -7.24 -1.49
N GLY A 128 -18.06 -6.92 -0.75
CA GLY A 128 -19.36 -6.56 -1.32
C GLY A 128 -19.40 -5.21 -2.06
N THR A 129 -19.97 -5.18 -3.26
CA THR A 129 -20.13 -3.93 -4.05
C THR A 129 -21.16 -2.95 -3.50
N GLY A 130 -22.00 -3.36 -2.55
CA GLY A 130 -22.94 -2.49 -1.83
C GLY A 130 -22.31 -1.69 -0.67
N GLY A 131 -21.00 -1.90 -0.44
CA GLY A 131 -20.25 -1.38 0.71
C GLY A 131 -19.84 -2.50 1.65
N ASP A 132 -18.58 -2.45 2.07
CA ASP A 132 -17.94 -3.47 2.91
C ASP A 132 -16.68 -2.90 3.59
N ALA A 133 -15.81 -3.75 4.12
CA ALA A 133 -14.52 -3.38 4.67
C ALA A 133 -13.40 -4.31 4.22
N VAL A 134 -12.16 -3.82 4.36
CA VAL A 134 -10.95 -4.66 4.36
C VAL A 134 -10.29 -4.50 5.73
N ASN A 135 -10.06 -5.60 6.44
CA ASN A 135 -9.40 -5.65 7.74
C ASN A 135 -8.14 -6.51 7.64
N ILE A 136 -6.99 -5.95 8.00
CA ILE A 136 -5.70 -6.64 7.95
C ILE A 136 -5.23 -6.92 9.36
N PHE A 137 -5.04 -8.19 9.68
CA PHE A 137 -4.52 -8.65 10.96
C PHE A 137 -3.10 -9.18 10.79
N ASN A 138 -2.25 -8.97 11.80
CA ASN A 138 -1.00 -9.71 11.89
C ASN A 138 -1.22 -11.14 12.38
N ALA A 139 -0.16 -11.95 12.41
CA ALA A 139 -0.22 -13.35 12.85
C ALA A 139 -0.70 -13.55 14.31
N ALA A 140 -0.61 -12.51 15.15
CA ALA A 140 -1.10 -12.53 16.53
C ALA A 140 -2.58 -12.10 16.66
N GLY A 141 -3.25 -11.79 15.55
CA GLY A 141 -4.63 -11.32 15.54
C GLY A 141 -4.81 -9.85 15.88
N VAL A 142 -3.74 -9.05 15.86
CA VAL A 142 -3.81 -7.60 16.07
C VAL A 142 -4.11 -6.92 14.74
N LEU A 143 -5.19 -6.14 14.70
CA LEU A 143 -5.57 -5.32 13.55
C LEU A 143 -4.48 -4.28 13.25
N GLN A 144 -3.92 -4.34 12.05
CA GLN A 144 -2.86 -3.46 11.54
C GLN A 144 -3.43 -2.33 10.69
N ALA A 145 -4.34 -2.66 9.79
CA ALA A 145 -4.98 -1.70 8.90
C ALA A 145 -6.45 -2.06 8.69
N ARG A 146 -7.27 -1.04 8.51
CA ARG A 146 -8.71 -1.18 8.24
C ARG A 146 -9.20 0.00 7.42
N VAL A 147 -10.01 -0.30 6.41
CA VAL A 147 -10.85 0.69 5.72
C VAL A 147 -12.23 0.10 5.52
N ASP A 148 -13.26 0.95 5.61
CA ASP A 148 -14.57 0.66 5.03
C ASP A 148 -14.62 1.30 3.63
N PHE A 149 -15.48 0.81 2.74
CA PHE A 149 -15.73 1.45 1.45
C PHE A 149 -17.22 1.44 1.11
N GLY A 150 -17.62 2.40 0.28
CA GLY A 150 -19.00 2.60 -0.12
C GLY A 150 -19.44 1.70 -1.28
N VAL A 151 -20.45 2.16 -2.00
CA VAL A 151 -21.00 1.47 -3.18
C VAL A 151 -20.03 1.60 -4.36
N SER A 152 -19.74 0.48 -5.03
CA SER A 152 -18.96 0.44 -6.27
C SER A 152 -19.75 1.01 -7.45
N ASP A 153 -19.03 1.38 -8.52
CA ASP A 153 -19.67 1.72 -9.78
C ASP A 153 -20.53 0.57 -10.31
N ALA A 154 -21.77 0.89 -10.70
CA ALA A 154 -22.69 -0.07 -11.30
C ALA A 154 -22.49 -0.22 -12.81
N ALA A 155 -21.66 0.62 -13.44
CA ALA A 155 -21.40 0.62 -14.87
C ALA A 155 -19.97 1.08 -15.17
N SER A 156 -19.42 0.57 -16.27
CA SER A 156 -18.09 0.94 -16.77
C SER A 156 -18.00 2.42 -17.15
N PRO A 157 -16.83 3.07 -16.98
CA PRO A 157 -15.59 2.52 -16.43
C PRO A 157 -15.70 2.26 -14.92
N TYR A 158 -15.25 1.09 -14.47
CA TYR A 158 -15.26 0.71 -13.07
C TYR A 158 -14.02 1.28 -12.37
N GLN A 159 -14.24 2.12 -11.36
CA GLN A 159 -13.19 2.81 -10.64
C GLN A 159 -12.89 2.10 -9.33
N THR A 160 -11.61 1.96 -8.98
CA THR A 160 -11.22 1.48 -7.65
C THR A 160 -11.43 2.56 -6.59
N PHE A 161 -11.53 2.16 -5.33
CA PHE A 161 -11.47 3.11 -4.21
C PHE A 161 -10.02 3.55 -3.99
N ASP A 162 -9.75 4.85 -4.19
CA ASP A 162 -8.42 5.44 -4.00
C ASP A 162 -8.21 5.81 -2.52
N ASN A 163 -7.15 5.24 -1.94
CA ASN A 163 -6.62 5.62 -0.64
C ASN A 163 -5.08 5.76 -0.68
N SER A 164 -4.54 6.31 -1.76
CA SER A 164 -3.12 6.64 -1.90
C SER A 164 -2.57 7.53 -0.77
N ALA A 165 -3.44 8.26 -0.07
CA ALA A 165 -3.11 9.03 1.14
C ALA A 165 -2.83 8.17 2.39
N GLY A 166 -3.10 6.85 2.34
CA GLY A 166 -2.85 5.93 3.46
C GLY A 166 -3.75 6.18 4.67
N LEU A 167 -5.00 6.61 4.46
CA LEU A 167 -5.98 6.78 5.53
C LEU A 167 -6.29 5.43 6.18
N ASN A 168 -6.66 5.44 7.45
CA ASN A 168 -6.95 4.23 8.22
C ASN A 168 -8.14 4.46 9.15
N ASN A 169 -8.97 3.44 9.34
CA ASN A 169 -10.22 3.50 10.10
C ASN A 169 -11.19 4.57 9.56
N VAL A 170 -11.32 4.63 8.24
CA VAL A 170 -12.21 5.57 7.54
C VAL A 170 -13.06 4.84 6.51
N LEU A 171 -14.16 5.49 6.12
CA LEU A 171 -14.92 5.13 4.92
C LEU A 171 -14.27 5.77 3.69
N LEU A 172 -13.83 4.95 2.74
CA LEU A 172 -13.35 5.39 1.44
C LEU A 172 -14.55 5.78 0.57
N GLY A 173 -14.55 7.02 0.10
CA GLY A 173 -15.52 7.53 -0.87
C GLY A 173 -14.87 8.14 -2.12
N THR A 174 -13.55 8.24 -2.15
CA THR A 174 -12.82 8.74 -3.32
C THR A 174 -12.63 7.58 -4.31
N LEU A 175 -13.05 7.79 -5.55
CA LEU A 175 -12.83 6.85 -6.64
C LEU A 175 -11.65 7.29 -7.50
N SER A 176 -10.88 6.32 -7.98
CA SER A 176 -9.72 6.54 -8.84
C SER A 176 -10.07 7.31 -10.11
N THR A 177 -9.29 8.33 -10.42
CA THR A 177 -9.46 9.15 -11.63
C THR A 177 -8.18 9.13 -12.45
N ALA A 178 -8.27 8.74 -13.72
CA ALA A 178 -7.11 8.63 -14.59
C ALA A 178 -6.27 9.93 -14.60
N GLY A 179 -4.95 9.78 -14.40
CA GLY A 179 -4.00 10.89 -14.29
C GLY A 179 -3.85 11.47 -12.88
N THR A 180 -4.60 11.00 -11.89
CA THR A 180 -4.51 11.42 -10.48
C THR A 180 -3.90 10.30 -9.65
N ASN A 181 -2.96 10.62 -8.75
CA ASN A 181 -2.34 9.65 -7.82
C ASN A 181 -1.77 8.39 -8.50
N GLY A 182 -1.30 8.50 -9.75
CA GLY A 182 -0.79 7.35 -10.51
C GLY A 182 -1.87 6.49 -11.18
N ALA A 183 -3.16 6.82 -11.01
CA ALA A 183 -4.24 6.07 -11.62
C ALA A 183 -4.22 6.18 -13.15
N PHE A 184 -4.55 5.08 -13.81
CA PHE A 184 -4.59 4.95 -15.26
C PHE A 184 -5.79 4.11 -15.70
N VAL A 185 -6.12 4.20 -16.99
CA VAL A 185 -7.16 3.37 -17.60
C VAL A 185 -6.50 2.11 -18.15
N VAL A 186 -7.03 0.94 -17.81
CA VAL A 186 -6.54 -0.33 -18.40
C VAL A 186 -6.76 -0.35 -19.92
N ALA A 187 -6.04 -1.21 -20.64
CA ALA A 187 -6.09 -1.23 -22.12
C ALA A 187 -7.48 -1.49 -22.71
N SER A 188 -8.36 -2.19 -21.98
CA SER A 188 -9.75 -2.42 -22.40
C SER A 188 -10.62 -1.15 -22.37
N GLY A 189 -10.19 -0.11 -21.65
CA GLY A 189 -10.97 1.10 -21.41
C GLY A 189 -12.05 0.97 -20.33
N LEU A 190 -12.15 -0.19 -19.67
CA LEU A 190 -13.28 -0.51 -18.78
C LEU A 190 -13.00 -0.29 -17.30
N GLU A 191 -11.73 -0.10 -16.91
CA GLU A 191 -11.31 -0.06 -15.51
C GLU A 191 -10.33 1.08 -15.28
N ILE A 192 -10.45 1.74 -14.13
CA ILE A 192 -9.58 2.85 -13.71
C ILE A 192 -9.10 2.56 -12.28
N GLY A 193 -7.78 2.59 -12.10
CA GLY A 193 -7.13 2.34 -10.82
C GLY A 193 -5.64 2.67 -10.88
N SER A 194 -4.96 2.59 -9.74
CA SER A 194 -3.56 2.93 -9.52
C SER A 194 -2.70 1.78 -8.99
N PRO A 195 -2.95 0.49 -9.33
CA PRO A 195 -2.23 -0.59 -8.67
C PRO A 195 -0.71 -0.49 -8.89
N SER A 196 0.02 -0.74 -7.82
CA SER A 196 1.48 -0.68 -7.70
C SER A 196 2.12 0.64 -8.09
N LEU A 197 1.37 1.75 -8.02
CA LEU A 197 1.89 3.08 -8.28
C LEU A 197 1.57 4.00 -7.11
N VAL A 198 2.38 3.94 -6.06
CA VAL A 198 2.42 5.01 -5.06
C VAL A 198 3.33 6.10 -5.61
N PRO A 199 2.83 7.34 -5.83
CA PRO A 199 3.71 8.45 -6.14
C PRO A 199 4.62 8.69 -4.93
N GLU A 200 5.86 8.21 -5.00
CA GLU A 200 6.87 8.54 -3.99
C GLU A 200 7.00 10.08 -3.95
N PRO A 201 6.73 10.73 -2.80
CA PRO A 201 6.87 12.18 -2.67
C PRO A 201 8.25 12.68 -3.11
N GLU A 202 9.26 11.83 -2.94
CA GLU A 202 10.64 12.11 -3.28
C GLU A 202 10.90 12.11 -4.79
N THR A 203 10.16 11.37 -5.62
CA THR A 203 10.36 11.41 -7.08
C THR A 203 9.96 12.77 -7.64
N TYR A 204 8.88 13.37 -7.14
CA TYR A 204 8.50 14.74 -7.49
C TYR A 204 9.46 15.78 -6.92
N ALA A 205 9.89 15.61 -5.67
CA ALA A 205 10.86 16.50 -5.05
C ALA A 205 12.23 16.45 -5.74
N MET A 206 12.69 15.28 -6.17
CA MET A 206 13.95 15.07 -6.90
C MET A 206 13.86 15.50 -8.36
N LEU A 207 12.71 15.32 -9.01
CA LEU A 207 12.44 15.88 -10.34
C LEU A 207 12.44 17.42 -10.30
N LEU A 208 11.74 18.02 -9.33
CA LEU A 208 11.72 19.47 -9.14
C LEU A 208 13.08 20.02 -8.70
N ALA A 209 13.79 19.33 -7.79
CA ALA A 209 15.15 19.69 -7.39
C ALA A 209 16.13 19.58 -8.59
N GLY A 210 15.99 18.55 -9.42
CA GLY A 210 16.74 18.39 -10.66
C GLY A 210 16.50 19.53 -11.66
N LEU A 211 15.23 19.91 -11.88
CA LEU A 211 14.88 21.06 -12.73
C LEU A 211 15.39 22.39 -12.14
N GLY A 212 15.32 22.57 -10.82
CA GLY A 212 15.84 23.74 -10.11
C GLY A 212 17.36 23.89 -10.23
N LEU A 213 18.11 22.79 -10.12
CA LEU A 213 19.57 22.76 -10.29
C LEU A 213 19.97 23.05 -11.75
N MET A 214 19.23 22.53 -12.73
CA MET A 214 19.46 22.80 -14.14
C MET A 214 19.20 24.28 -14.49
N GLY A 215 18.12 24.87 -13.96
CA GLY A 215 17.84 26.31 -14.11
C GLY A 215 18.95 27.19 -13.53
N ALA A 216 19.47 26.84 -12.35
CA ALA A 216 20.58 27.56 -11.72
C ALA A 216 21.91 27.43 -12.50
N ALA A 217 22.18 26.26 -13.10
CA ALA A 217 23.38 26.02 -13.90
C ALA A 217 23.37 26.79 -15.23
N VAL A 218 22.22 26.90 -15.89
CA VAL A 218 22.06 27.69 -17.13
C VAL A 218 22.24 29.18 -16.85
N ARG A 219 21.69 29.69 -15.74
CA ARG A 219 21.80 31.11 -15.35
C ARG A 219 23.25 31.54 -15.05
N ARG A 220 24.08 30.63 -14.55
CA ARG A 220 25.52 30.87 -14.28
C ARG A 220 26.40 30.87 -15.52
N ARG A 221 25.91 30.39 -16.68
CA ARG A 221 26.64 30.41 -17.94
C ARG A 221 26.35 31.62 -18.82
N GLN A 222 25.36 32.44 -18.43
CA GLN A 222 24.95 33.65 -19.14
C GLN A 222 25.34 34.95 -18.41
N ALA A 223 26.05 34.85 -17.28
CA ALA A 223 26.70 35.96 -16.58
C ALA A 223 28.21 35.83 -16.75
#